data_AF-A0A7K2VIL4-F1
#
_entry.id   AF-A0A7K2VIL4-F1
#
_cell.length_a   1.000
_cell.length_b   1.000
_cell.length_c   1.000
_cell.angle_alpha   90.00
_cell.angle_beta   90.00
_cell.angle_gamma   90.00
#
_symmetry.space_group_name_H-M   'P 1'
#
loop_
_entity.id
_entity.type
_entity.pdbx_description
1 polymer ?
#
loop_
_entity_poly.entity_id
_entity_poly.type
_entity_poly.pdbx_seq_one_letter_code
_entity_poly.pdbx_strand_id
1 'polypeptide(L)'
;MTSDPLAPLDLAFWNMESARHPMHLGALGVFATQSPTAGAHAADLLASRAAAVPGLRMRIRDVWQPLAFGGATREPVPDFDPLDHVRLHAPTDDFHGMAGRLMQRPLRR
;
A
#
# COMPACT_ATOMS: atom_id res chain seq x y z
N MET A 1 12.84 6.80 18.75
CA MET A 1 12.92 6.42 17.32
C MET A 1 12.71 7.68 16.52
N THR A 2 13.67 8.06 15.67
CA THR A 2 13.68 9.34 14.96
C THR A 2 12.85 9.25 13.69
N SER A 3 11.86 10.14 13.54
CA SER A 3 11.10 10.31 12.31
C SER A 3 12.00 10.89 11.21
N ASP A 4 11.93 10.33 10.00
CA ASP A 4 12.78 10.71 8.88
C ASP A 4 12.01 11.61 7.90
N PRO A 5 12.47 12.83 7.60
CA PRO A 5 11.83 13.68 6.59
C PRO A 5 11.75 13.01 5.22
N LEU A 6 10.64 13.24 4.50
CA LEU A 6 10.53 12.79 3.11
C LEU A 6 11.58 13.49 2.23
N ALA A 7 12.16 12.73 1.30
CA ALA A 7 12.93 13.31 0.21
C ALA A 7 12.05 14.26 -0.63
N PRO A 8 12.61 15.30 -1.27
CA PRO A 8 11.83 16.32 -1.99
C PRO A 8 10.87 15.73 -3.04
N LEU A 9 11.29 14.68 -3.76
CA LEU A 9 10.45 14.02 -4.76
C LEU A 9 9.27 13.27 -4.12
N ASP A 10 9.52 12.53 -3.04
CA ASP A 10 8.46 11.83 -2.30
C ASP A 10 7.44 12.80 -1.72
N LEU A 11 7.91 13.96 -1.21
CA LEU A 11 7.04 15.02 -0.72
C LEU A 11 6.18 15.63 -1.84
N ALA A 12 6.73 15.77 -3.06
CA ALA A 12 5.95 16.21 -4.22
C ALA A 12 4.84 15.20 -4.57
N PHE A 13 5.14 13.90 -4.62
CA PHE A 13 4.11 12.86 -4.81
C PHE A 13 3.05 12.88 -3.72
N TRP A 14 3.49 13.01 -2.46
CA TRP A 14 2.60 13.12 -1.32
C TRP A 14 1.65 14.32 -1.45
N ASN A 15 2.15 15.49 -1.84
CA ASN A 15 1.35 16.70 -1.99
C ASN A 15 0.41 16.68 -3.22
N MET A 16 0.80 16.00 -4.30
CA MET A 16 -0.02 15.88 -5.52
C MET A 16 -1.16 14.86 -5.40
N GLU A 17 -1.01 13.87 -4.51
CA GLU A 17 -2.00 12.80 -4.32
C GLU A 17 -3.38 13.38 -3.94
N SER A 18 -4.42 12.86 -4.60
CA SER A 18 -5.81 13.25 -4.36
C SER A 18 -6.74 12.14 -4.81
N ALA A 19 -7.99 12.14 -4.33
CA ALA A 19 -8.98 11.13 -4.72
C ALA A 19 -9.24 11.06 -6.24
N ARG A 20 -9.00 12.15 -6.98
CA ARG A 20 -9.13 12.19 -8.46
C ARG A 20 -7.81 11.90 -9.19
N HIS A 21 -6.67 12.00 -8.52
CA HIS A 21 -5.34 11.79 -9.08
C HIS A 21 -4.51 10.96 -8.09
N PRO A 22 -4.79 9.65 -8.00
CA PRO A 22 -3.98 8.76 -7.19
C PRO A 22 -2.57 8.67 -7.78
N MET A 23 -1.56 8.77 -6.92
CA MET A 23 -0.14 8.70 -7.27
C MET A 23 0.48 7.34 -6.97
N HIS A 24 -0.31 6.36 -6.54
CA HIS A 24 0.17 5.01 -6.29
C HIS A 24 0.38 4.25 -7.61
N LEU A 25 1.37 3.35 -7.60
CA LEU A 25 1.61 2.42 -8.69
C LEU A 25 0.99 1.06 -8.33
N GLY A 26 0.48 0.37 -9.35
CA GLY A 26 -0.06 -0.98 -9.24
C GLY A 26 0.52 -1.89 -10.31
N ALA A 27 0.54 -3.18 -10.04
CA ALA A 27 0.92 -4.22 -10.99
C ALA A 27 -0.08 -5.37 -10.91
N LEU A 28 -0.32 -6.04 -12.05
CA LEU A 28 -1.19 -7.20 -12.15
C LEU A 28 -0.37 -8.42 -12.59
N GLY A 29 -0.33 -9.45 -11.73
CA GLY A 29 0.26 -10.75 -12.04
C GLY A 29 -0.82 -11.82 -12.16
N VAL A 30 -0.78 -12.62 -13.22
CA VAL A 30 -1.72 -13.72 -13.46
C VAL A 30 -0.97 -15.05 -13.38
N PHE A 31 -1.47 -15.96 -12.55
CA PHE A 31 -0.87 -17.27 -12.31
C PHE A 31 -1.90 -18.36 -12.60
N ALA A 32 -1.51 -19.38 -13.37
CA ALA A 32 -2.36 -20.54 -13.63
C ALA A 32 -2.18 -21.58 -12.51
N THR A 33 -3.29 -22.15 -12.03
CA THR A 33 -3.30 -23.18 -10.99
C THR A 33 -4.57 -24.01 -11.07
N GLN A 34 -4.49 -25.27 -10.65
CA GLN A 34 -5.64 -26.18 -10.54
C GLN A 34 -6.08 -26.39 -9.08
N SER A 35 -5.35 -25.81 -8.11
CA SER A 35 -5.69 -25.98 -6.70
C SER A 35 -6.79 -25.00 -6.28
N PRO A 36 -7.91 -25.48 -5.69
CA PRO A 36 -8.97 -24.61 -5.19
C PRO A 36 -8.53 -23.74 -4.00
N THR A 37 -7.42 -24.07 -3.34
CA THR A 37 -6.89 -23.32 -2.18
C THR A 37 -5.77 -22.34 -2.55
N ALA A 38 -5.41 -22.22 -3.83
CA ALA A 38 -4.26 -21.42 -4.27
C ALA A 38 -4.35 -19.94 -3.85
N GLY A 39 -5.54 -19.34 -3.88
CA GLY A 39 -5.74 -17.96 -3.45
C GLY A 39 -5.49 -17.74 -1.95
N ALA A 40 -5.95 -18.66 -1.11
CA ALA A 40 -5.69 -18.62 0.33
C ALA A 40 -4.20 -18.80 0.63
N HIS A 41 -3.56 -19.78 -0.02
CA HIS A 41 -2.12 -20.01 0.13
C HIS A 41 -1.28 -18.80 -0.32
N ALA A 42 -1.68 -18.14 -1.41
CA ALA A 42 -1.01 -16.91 -1.87
C ALA A 42 -1.15 -15.77 -0.85
N ALA A 43 -2.32 -15.62 -0.22
CA ALA A 43 -2.52 -14.61 0.83
C ALA A 43 -1.62 -14.86 2.05
N ASP A 44 -1.55 -16.10 2.53
CA ASP A 44 -0.66 -16.49 3.64
C ASP A 44 0.81 -16.23 3.32
N LEU A 45 1.23 -16.59 2.09
CA LEU A 45 2.60 -16.35 1.62
C LEU A 45 2.92 -14.84 1.54
N LEU A 46 1.99 -14.03 1.05
CA LEU A 46 2.18 -12.57 1.00
C LEU A 46 2.27 -11.97 2.40
N ALA A 47 1.40 -12.38 3.33
CA ALA A 47 1.40 -11.87 4.69
C ALA A 47 2.71 -12.21 5.43
N SER A 48 3.16 -13.47 5.33
CA SER A 48 4.44 -13.90 5.93
C SER A 48 5.64 -13.13 5.37
N ARG A 49 5.66 -12.83 4.07
CA ARG A 49 6.73 -12.04 3.44
C ARG A 49 6.64 -10.55 3.75
N ALA A 50 5.43 -10.00 3.85
CA ALA A 50 5.20 -8.59 4.16
C ALA A 50 5.81 -8.19 5.50
N ALA A 51 5.82 -9.10 6.49
CA ALA A 51 6.49 -8.89 7.78
C ALA A 51 7.97 -8.50 7.64
N ALA A 52 8.66 -9.01 6.61
CA ALA A 52 10.08 -8.76 6.36
C ALA A 52 10.35 -7.50 5.52
N VAL A 53 9.33 -6.81 5.00
CA VAL A 53 9.50 -5.61 4.16
C VAL A 53 9.51 -4.35 5.04
N PRO A 54 10.66 -3.68 5.23
CA PRO A 54 10.75 -2.56 6.18
C PRO A 54 9.90 -1.35 5.80
N GLY A 55 9.57 -1.17 4.52
CA GLY A 55 8.72 -0.06 4.07
C GLY A 55 7.26 -0.19 4.47
N LEU A 56 6.73 -1.42 4.63
CA LEU A 56 5.31 -1.63 4.92
C LEU A 56 4.93 -1.24 6.35
N ARG A 57 5.87 -1.31 7.28
CA ARG A 57 5.67 -0.88 8.68
C ARG A 57 5.82 0.62 8.91
N MET A 58 5.88 1.41 7.84
CA MET A 58 6.04 2.85 7.92
C MET A 58 4.77 3.54 7.44
N ARG A 59 4.40 4.65 8.09
CA ARG A 59 3.38 5.58 7.63
C ARG A 59 3.98 6.95 7.40
N ILE A 60 3.36 7.72 6.50
CA ILE A 60 3.71 9.12 6.26
C ILE A 60 2.76 9.98 7.07
N ARG A 61 3.29 11.00 7.75
CA ARG A 61 2.50 11.96 8.51
C ARG A 61 2.94 13.38 8.19
N ASP A 62 1.98 14.27 7.96
CA ASP A 62 2.25 15.69 7.82
C ASP A 62 2.82 16.26 9.13
N VAL A 63 3.86 17.09 9.00
CA VAL A 63 4.47 17.80 10.12
C VAL A 63 4.40 19.30 9.88
N TRP A 64 4.01 20.02 10.92
CA TRP A 64 4.09 21.47 10.92
C TRP A 64 5.39 21.89 11.60
N GLN A 65 6.25 22.61 10.87
CA GLN A 65 7.50 23.14 11.43
C GLN A 65 7.49 24.68 11.35
N PRO A 66 7.93 25.39 12.40
CA PRO A 66 7.85 26.86 12.46
C PRO A 66 8.57 27.61 11.33
N LEU A 67 9.50 26.96 10.63
CA LEU A 67 10.33 27.53 9.55
C LEU A 67 10.18 26.79 8.21
N ALA A 68 9.34 25.74 8.14
CA ALA A 68 9.09 24.98 6.93
C ALA A 68 7.60 24.63 6.85
N PHE A 69 6.90 25.31 5.94
CA PHE A 69 5.50 25.03 5.65
C PHE A 69 5.37 23.75 4.81
N GLY A 70 4.63 22.75 5.31
CA GLY A 70 4.16 21.61 4.50
C GLY A 70 5.15 20.45 4.33
N GLY A 71 5.87 20.07 5.38
CA GLY A 71 6.69 18.86 5.38
C GLY A 71 5.92 17.61 5.77
N ALA A 72 6.47 16.44 5.47
CA ALA A 72 5.97 15.16 5.99
C ALA A 72 7.14 14.25 6.36
N THR A 73 6.91 13.37 7.33
CA THR A 73 7.92 12.43 7.83
C THR A 73 7.42 10.99 7.75
N ARG A 74 8.34 10.05 7.52
CA ARG A 74 8.08 8.62 7.72
C ARG A 74 8.28 8.26 9.18
N GLU A 75 7.29 7.61 9.76
CA GLU A 75 7.36 7.06 11.11
C GLU A 75 6.87 5.61 11.14
N PRO A 76 7.40 4.77 12.05
CA PRO A 76 6.90 3.41 12.22
C PRO A 76 5.44 3.39 12.65
N VAL A 77 4.66 2.44 12.11
CA VAL A 77 3.30 2.15 12.56
C VAL A 77 3.38 1.36 13.87
N PRO A 78 2.79 1.86 14.97
CA PRO A 78 2.62 1.06 16.18
C PRO A 78 1.76 -0.16 15.88
N ASP A 79 2.10 -1.31 16.46
CA ASP A 79 1.34 -2.56 16.32
C ASP A 79 1.11 -3.00 14.85
N PHE A 80 2.12 -2.82 14.00
CA PHE A 80 2.09 -3.23 12.59
C PHE A 80 1.63 -4.68 12.41
N ASP A 81 0.51 -4.87 11.72
CA ASP A 81 0.00 -6.17 11.28
C ASP A 81 0.17 -6.32 9.75
N PRO A 82 0.98 -7.28 9.26
CA PRO A 82 1.11 -7.56 7.84
C PRO A 82 -0.22 -7.88 7.13
N LEU A 83 -1.21 -8.39 7.85
CA LEU A 83 -2.52 -8.75 7.29
C LEU A 83 -3.33 -7.52 6.88
N ASP A 84 -3.06 -6.33 7.42
CA ASP A 84 -3.71 -5.08 6.99
C ASP A 84 -3.42 -4.75 5.51
N HIS A 85 -2.33 -5.28 4.98
CA HIS A 85 -1.89 -5.07 3.59
C HIS A 85 -2.36 -6.15 2.61
N VAL A 86 -2.92 -7.27 3.09
CA VAL A 86 -3.31 -8.40 2.24
C VAL A 86 -4.82 -8.55 2.23
N ARG A 87 -5.42 -8.56 1.03
CA ARG A 87 -6.87 -8.75 0.86
C ARG A 87 -7.14 -9.89 -0.10
N LEU A 88 -7.91 -10.86 0.37
CA LEU A 88 -8.44 -11.94 -0.46
C LEU A 88 -9.88 -11.61 -0.86
N HIS A 89 -10.17 -11.71 -2.15
CA HIS A 89 -11.51 -11.54 -2.69
C HIS A 89 -12.12 -12.89 -3.08
N ALA A 90 -13.45 -12.99 -3.03
CA ALA A 90 -14.16 -14.16 -3.52
C ALA A 90 -13.88 -14.38 -5.03
N PRO A 91 -13.95 -15.63 -5.51
CA PRO A 91 -13.89 -15.92 -6.94
C PRO A 91 -14.91 -15.10 -7.74
N THR A 92 -14.56 -14.74 -8.97
CA THR A 92 -15.38 -13.93 -9.87
C THR A 92 -15.25 -14.42 -11.30
N ASP A 93 -16.36 -14.43 -12.03
CA ASP A 93 -16.38 -14.76 -13.45
C ASP A 93 -15.95 -13.56 -14.32
N ASP A 94 -16.07 -12.33 -13.80
CA ASP A 94 -15.58 -11.10 -14.43
C ASP A 94 -14.22 -10.69 -13.85
N PHE A 95 -13.17 -11.36 -14.32
CA PHE A 95 -11.80 -11.06 -13.88
C PHE A 95 -11.38 -9.63 -14.24
N HIS A 96 -11.59 -9.21 -15.48
CA HIS A 96 -11.10 -7.91 -15.97
C HIS A 96 -11.80 -6.74 -15.28
N GLY A 97 -13.13 -6.79 -15.11
CA GLY A 97 -13.86 -5.75 -14.40
C GLY A 97 -13.54 -5.72 -12.92
N MET A 98 -13.36 -6.87 -12.26
CA MET A 98 -12.91 -6.90 -10.87
C MET A 98 -11.49 -6.33 -10.71
N ALA A 99 -10.54 -6.78 -11.53
CA ALA A 99 -9.16 -6.30 -11.50
C ALA A 99 -9.12 -4.77 -11.72
N GLY A 100 -9.86 -4.25 -12.71
CA GLY A 100 -9.94 -2.81 -12.98
C GLY A 100 -10.43 -2.01 -11.76
N ARG A 101 -11.53 -2.46 -11.12
CA ARG A 101 -12.05 -1.80 -9.91
C ARG A 101 -11.07 -1.82 -8.74
N LEU A 102 -10.35 -2.92 -8.55
CA LEU A 102 -9.35 -3.04 -7.49
C LEU A 102 -8.13 -2.15 -7.76
N MET A 103 -7.64 -2.12 -9.00
CA MET A 103 -6.47 -1.33 -9.40
C MET A 103 -6.73 0.19 -9.41
N GLN A 104 -7.99 0.62 -9.56
CA GLN A 104 -8.37 2.04 -9.53
C GLN A 104 -8.68 2.56 -8.12
N ARG A 105 -8.73 1.68 -7.11
CA ARG A 105 -9.16 2.05 -5.76
C ARG A 105 -8.11 2.96 -5.11
N PRO A 106 -8.49 4.16 -4.61
CA PRO A 106 -7.57 5.00 -3.87
C PRO A 106 -7.06 4.29 -2.61
N LEU A 107 -5.76 4.42 -2.35
CA LEU A 107 -5.18 3.98 -1.08
C LEU A 107 -5.51 5.01 0.01
N ARG A 108 -5.71 4.53 1.24
CA ARG A 108 -5.88 5.43 2.39
C ARG A 108 -4.51 6.03 2.72
N ARG A 109 -4.48 7.35 2.95
CA ARG A 109 -3.37 8.04 3.60
C ARG A 109 -3.33 7.75 5.09
#